data_AF-A0A916N900-F1
#
_entry.id   AF-A0A916N900-F1
#
_cell.length_a   1.000
_cell.length_b   1.000
_cell.length_c   1.000
_cell.angle_alpha   90.00
_cell.angle_beta   90.00
_cell.angle_gamma   90.00
#
_symmetry.space_group_name_H-M   'P 1'
#
loop_
_entity.id
_entity.type
_entity.pdbx_description
1 polymer ?
#
loop_
_entity_poly.entity_id
_entity_poly.type
_entity_poly.pdbx_seq_one_letter_code
_entity_poly.pdbx_strand_id
1 'polypeptide(L)'
;MPKHSGEASHFINELDAAVEAHMGWVRRVLRCAVLGTPPSDDVLDPLAHSLCRFGRWFALNKRNLEKLDAQKMQRLDIVHQNMHDAIRAICTEMLAGRGGNSADLDVFEQTQSELVNLLAELKTRVLANAARHDPPT
;
A
#
# COMPACT_ATOMS: atom_id res chain seq x y z
N MET A 1 -8.09 -2.68 -18.40
CA MET A 1 -7.29 -1.44 -18.45
C MET A 1 -8.23 -0.30 -18.71
N PRO A 2 -8.20 0.80 -17.92
CA PRO A 2 -9.08 1.93 -18.16
C PRO A 2 -8.79 2.50 -19.54
N LYS A 3 -9.79 2.46 -20.42
CA LYS A 3 -9.66 2.91 -21.82
C LYS A 3 -10.15 4.34 -22.03
N HIS A 4 -10.95 4.83 -21.09
CA HIS A 4 -11.57 6.14 -21.15
C HIS A 4 -11.28 6.91 -19.87
N SER A 5 -11.27 8.24 -19.97
CA SER A 5 -10.92 9.16 -18.89
C SER A 5 -11.67 8.87 -17.57
N GLY A 6 -12.95 8.53 -17.62
CA GLY A 6 -13.75 8.20 -16.42
C GLY A 6 -13.27 6.95 -15.66
N GLU A 7 -12.87 5.89 -16.37
CA GLU A 7 -12.33 4.68 -15.73
C GLU A 7 -10.94 4.96 -15.13
N ALA A 8 -10.16 5.82 -15.79
CA ALA A 8 -8.84 6.23 -15.30
C ALA A 8 -8.96 7.05 -14.00
N SER A 9 -9.92 7.98 -13.93
CA SER A 9 -10.19 8.76 -12.71
C SER A 9 -10.55 7.86 -11.52
N HIS A 10 -11.42 6.86 -11.72
CA HIS A 10 -11.73 5.90 -10.64
C HIS A 10 -10.48 5.17 -10.16
N PHE A 11 -9.64 4.70 -11.10
CA PHE A 11 -8.40 4.00 -10.77
C PHE A 11 -7.45 4.87 -9.95
N ILE A 12 -7.29 6.12 -10.35
CA ILE A 12 -6.43 7.10 -9.67
C ILE A 12 -6.93 7.38 -8.25
N ASN A 13 -8.24 7.54 -8.08
CA ASN A 13 -8.84 7.77 -6.77
C ASN A 13 -8.57 6.60 -5.80
N GLU A 14 -8.55 5.36 -6.29
CA GLU A 14 -8.20 4.20 -5.48
C GLU A 14 -6.72 4.20 -5.06
N LEU A 15 -5.80 4.63 -5.94
CA LEU A 15 -4.38 4.77 -5.60
C LEU A 15 -4.15 5.89 -4.57
N ASP A 16 -4.79 7.05 -4.75
CA ASP A 16 -4.67 8.17 -3.82
C ASP A 16 -5.28 7.81 -2.44
N ALA A 17 -6.42 7.12 -2.45
CA ALA A 17 -7.02 6.66 -1.21
C ALA A 17 -6.23 5.54 -0.52
N ALA A 18 -5.47 4.74 -1.28
CA ALA A 18 -4.53 3.78 -0.71
C ALA A 18 -3.40 4.51 0.04
N VAL A 19 -2.81 5.56 -0.53
CA VAL A 19 -1.77 6.35 0.16
C VAL A 19 -2.32 6.94 1.46
N GLU A 20 -3.48 7.61 1.41
CA GLU A 20 -4.06 8.21 2.62
C GLU A 20 -4.42 7.16 3.67
N ALA A 21 -4.96 6.01 3.27
CA ALA A 21 -5.29 4.93 4.20
C ALA A 21 -4.05 4.41 4.94
N HIS A 22 -2.92 4.26 4.25
CA HIS A 22 -1.67 3.82 4.87
C HIS A 22 -1.05 4.90 5.76
N MET A 23 -1.14 6.19 5.40
CA MET A 23 -0.71 7.28 6.27
C MET A 23 -1.56 7.33 7.55
N GLY A 24 -2.88 7.16 7.43
CA GLY A 24 -3.78 7.03 8.56
C GLY A 24 -3.48 5.82 9.44
N TRP A 25 -3.14 4.69 8.83
CA TRP A 25 -2.76 3.46 9.53
C TRP A 25 -1.46 3.64 10.33
N VAL A 26 -0.43 4.24 9.75
CA VAL A 26 0.85 4.51 10.43
C VAL A 26 0.68 5.47 11.59
N ARG A 27 -0.16 6.51 11.45
CA ARG A 27 -0.52 7.38 12.58
C ARG A 27 -1.19 6.61 13.73
N ARG A 28 -2.01 5.59 13.45
CA ARG A 28 -2.59 4.73 14.49
C ARG A 28 -1.53 3.89 15.19
N VAL A 29 -0.62 3.28 14.43
CA VAL A 29 0.48 2.48 14.98
C VAL A 29 1.40 3.33 15.86
N LEU A 30 1.78 4.53 15.41
CA LEU A 30 2.58 5.47 16.22
C LEU A 30 1.89 5.83 17.53
N ARG A 31 0.57 6.07 17.51
CA ARG A 31 -0.19 6.32 18.75
C ARG A 31 -0.16 5.13 19.70
N CYS A 32 -0.24 3.91 19.17
CA CYS A 32 -0.11 2.68 19.98
C CYS A 32 1.25 2.63 20.67
N ALA A 33 2.32 2.91 19.92
CA ALA A 33 3.70 2.95 20.43
C ALA A 33 3.92 4.03 21.50
N VAL A 34 3.45 5.26 21.25
CA VAL A 34 3.66 6.39 22.16
C VAL A 34 2.78 6.29 23.42
N LEU A 35 1.54 5.83 23.28
CA LEU A 35 0.57 5.79 24.38
C LEU A 35 0.56 4.46 25.14
N GLY A 36 1.34 3.46 24.70
CA GLY A 36 1.33 2.12 25.30
C GLY A 36 -0.03 1.42 25.18
N THR A 37 -0.77 1.70 24.10
CA THR A 37 -2.07 1.06 23.83
C THR A 37 -1.89 -0.09 22.85
N PRO A 38 -2.65 -1.19 22.99
CA PRO A 38 -2.53 -2.32 22.08
C PRO A 38 -2.93 -1.90 20.65
N PRO A 39 -2.18 -2.34 19.63
CA PRO A 39 -2.59 -2.16 18.24
C PRO A 39 -3.87 -2.96 17.97
N SER A 40 -4.66 -2.49 17.01
CA SER A 40 -5.86 -3.18 16.55
C SER A 40 -5.53 -4.51 15.86
N ASP A 41 -6.48 -5.46 15.88
CA ASP A 41 -6.30 -6.80 15.30
C ASP A 41 -5.94 -6.77 13.80
N ASP A 42 -6.40 -5.75 13.06
CA ASP A 42 -6.08 -5.55 11.63
C ASP A 42 -4.59 -5.25 11.37
N VAL A 43 -3.82 -4.92 12.42
CA VAL A 43 -2.37 -4.74 12.36
C VAL A 43 -1.63 -6.07 12.53
N LEU A 44 -2.13 -6.94 13.41
CA LEU A 44 -1.45 -8.16 13.84
C LEU A 44 -1.73 -9.37 12.94
N ASP A 45 -2.77 -9.30 12.11
CA ASP A 45 -3.13 -10.39 11.21
C ASP A 45 -1.98 -10.74 10.23
N PRO A 46 -1.59 -12.02 10.10
CA PRO A 46 -0.61 -12.48 9.11
C PRO A 46 -0.93 -12.06 7.67
N LEU A 47 -2.21 -11.88 7.36
CA LEU A 47 -2.76 -11.51 6.07
C LEU A 47 -3.24 -10.06 6.01
N ALA A 48 -2.88 -9.21 6.99
CA ALA A 48 -3.26 -7.80 7.07
C ALA A 48 -3.09 -7.05 5.74
N HIS A 49 -2.00 -7.29 5.01
CA HIS A 49 -1.75 -6.69 3.70
C HIS A 49 -2.86 -7.02 2.68
N SER A 50 -3.36 -8.25 2.65
CA SER A 50 -4.44 -8.65 1.74
C SER A 50 -5.83 -8.22 2.22
N LEU A 51 -5.98 -8.05 3.55
CA LEU A 51 -7.21 -7.64 4.21
C LEU A 51 -7.36 -6.12 4.30
N CYS A 52 -6.35 -5.32 3.99
CA CYS A 52 -6.51 -3.88 3.93
C CYS A 52 -7.35 -3.49 2.69
N ARG A 53 -7.92 -2.27 2.69
CA ARG A 53 -8.74 -1.81 1.55
C ARG A 53 -7.96 -1.89 0.22
N PHE A 54 -6.70 -1.45 0.24
CA PHE A 54 -5.84 -1.49 -0.94
C PHE A 54 -5.55 -2.93 -1.37
N GLY A 55 -5.22 -3.84 -0.44
CA GLY A 55 -4.95 -5.25 -0.75
C GLY A 55 -6.13 -5.94 -1.43
N ARG A 56 -7.35 -5.74 -0.90
CA ARG A 56 -8.58 -6.25 -1.55
C ARG A 56 -8.77 -5.69 -2.95
N TRP A 57 -8.63 -4.38 -3.10
CA TRP A 57 -8.77 -3.72 -4.39
C TRP A 57 -7.69 -4.20 -5.39
N PHE A 58 -6.46 -4.32 -4.93
CA PHE A 58 -5.32 -4.76 -5.73
C PHE A 58 -5.53 -6.19 -6.23
N ALA A 59 -5.96 -7.10 -5.37
CA ALA A 59 -6.27 -8.48 -5.74
C ALA A 59 -7.36 -8.56 -6.83
N LEU A 60 -8.43 -7.77 -6.71
CA LEU A 60 -9.51 -7.71 -7.71
C LEU A 60 -9.03 -7.17 -9.07
N ASN A 61 -8.02 -6.29 -9.07
CA ASN A 61 -7.53 -5.61 -10.27
C ASN A 61 -6.20 -6.15 -10.82
N LYS A 62 -5.56 -7.09 -10.13
CA LYS A 62 -4.19 -7.57 -10.39
C LYS A 62 -3.97 -7.98 -11.84
N ARG A 63 -4.82 -8.84 -12.39
CA ARG A 63 -4.72 -9.30 -13.80
C ARG A 63 -4.80 -8.18 -14.82
N ASN A 64 -5.57 -7.12 -14.52
CA ASN A 64 -5.65 -5.97 -15.41
C ASN A 64 -4.37 -5.14 -15.31
N LEU A 65 -3.88 -4.92 -14.10
CA LEU A 65 -2.68 -4.17 -13.80
C LEU A 65 -1.39 -4.81 -14.34
N GLU A 66 -1.30 -6.14 -14.28
CA GLU A 66 -0.17 -6.89 -14.83
C GLU A 66 -0.02 -6.72 -16.34
N LYS A 67 -1.11 -6.39 -17.06
CA LYS A 67 -1.06 -6.05 -18.49
C LYS A 67 -0.36 -4.72 -18.76
N LEU A 68 -0.24 -3.83 -17.77
CA LEU A 68 0.54 -2.59 -17.89
C LEU A 68 2.02 -2.86 -17.62
N ASP A 69 2.30 -3.53 -16.50
CA ASP A 69 3.65 -3.79 -16.04
C ASP A 69 3.64 -4.91 -14.99
N ALA A 70 3.79 -6.16 -15.44
CA ALA A 70 3.79 -7.32 -14.56
C ALA A 70 4.91 -7.25 -13.49
N GLN A 71 6.09 -6.76 -13.86
CA GLN A 71 7.22 -6.66 -12.93
C GLN A 71 6.93 -5.65 -11.81
N LYS A 72 6.39 -4.47 -12.16
CA LYS A 72 5.99 -3.49 -11.14
C LYS A 72 4.87 -4.00 -10.26
N MET A 73 3.90 -4.75 -10.80
CA MET A 73 2.81 -5.28 -9.98
C MET A 73 3.29 -6.36 -9.01
N GLN A 74 4.22 -7.21 -9.45
CA GLN A 74 4.89 -8.15 -8.55
C GLN A 74 5.68 -7.41 -7.46
N ARG A 75 6.41 -6.35 -7.82
CA ARG A 75 7.16 -5.56 -6.84
C ARG A 75 6.24 -4.86 -5.85
N LEU A 76 5.14 -4.30 -6.31
CA LEU A 76 4.12 -3.65 -5.49
C LEU A 76 3.53 -4.61 -4.45
N ASP A 77 3.23 -5.85 -4.86
CA ASP A 77 2.71 -6.91 -3.98
C ASP A 77 3.72 -7.23 -2.86
N ILE A 78 4.99 -7.45 -3.22
CA ILE A 78 6.07 -7.76 -2.29
C ILE A 78 6.31 -6.61 -1.30
N VAL A 79 6.43 -5.38 -1.81
CA VAL A 79 6.70 -4.19 -0.98
C VAL A 79 5.55 -3.94 -0.01
N HIS A 80 4.30 -4.07 -0.48
CA HIS A 80 3.12 -3.92 0.36
C HIS A 80 3.07 -4.97 1.48
N GLN A 81 3.35 -6.24 1.17
CA GLN A 81 3.43 -7.28 2.17
C GLN A 81 4.54 -7.00 3.19
N ASN A 82 5.75 -6.68 2.73
CA ASN A 82 6.89 -6.41 3.62
C ASN A 82 6.63 -5.24 4.57
N MET A 83 5.95 -4.19 4.10
CA MET A 83 5.56 -3.05 4.93
C MET A 83 4.63 -3.47 6.07
N HIS A 84 3.62 -4.29 5.78
CA HIS A 84 2.71 -4.83 6.80
C HIS A 84 3.42 -5.78 7.77
N ASP A 85 4.29 -6.65 7.25
CA ASP A 85 5.03 -7.61 8.06
C ASP A 85 6.00 -6.91 9.03
N ALA A 86 6.66 -5.83 8.60
CA ALA A 86 7.55 -5.03 9.46
C ALA A 86 6.79 -4.35 10.60
N ILE A 87 5.63 -3.74 10.33
CA ILE A 87 4.78 -3.17 11.38
C ILE A 87 4.27 -4.24 12.34
N ARG A 88 3.89 -5.42 11.84
CA ARG A 88 3.48 -6.54 12.69
C ARG A 88 4.61 -6.96 13.63
N ALA A 89 5.85 -7.04 13.14
CA ALA A 89 7.02 -7.35 13.96
C ALA A 89 7.23 -6.30 15.08
N ILE A 90 7.23 -5.01 14.73
CA ILE A 90 7.34 -3.89 15.68
C ILE A 90 6.25 -3.98 16.76
N CYS A 91 5.00 -4.16 16.34
CA CYS A 91 3.85 -4.26 17.24
C CYS A 91 3.91 -5.48 18.16
N THR A 92 4.43 -6.61 17.66
CA THR A 92 4.59 -7.84 18.46
C THR A 92 5.62 -7.65 19.56
N GLU A 93 6.75 -7.00 19.27
CA GLU A 93 7.77 -6.67 20.27
C GLU A 93 7.23 -5.72 21.34
N MET A 94 6.50 -4.69 20.92
CA MET A 94 5.84 -3.74 21.83
C MET A 94 4.86 -4.43 22.78
N LEU A 95 4.03 -5.35 22.27
CA LEU A 95 3.10 -6.13 23.10
C LEU A 95 3.81 -7.04 24.10
N ALA A 96 5.02 -7.47 23.77
CA ALA A 96 5.86 -8.22 24.69
C ALA A 96 6.64 -7.34 25.69
N GLY A 97 6.36 -6.03 25.72
CA GLY A 97 7.01 -5.07 26.61
C GLY A 97 8.46 -4.74 26.22
N ARG A 98 8.88 -5.11 25.01
CA ARG A 98 10.20 -4.81 24.46
C ARG A 98 10.12 -3.56 23.57
N GLY A 99 11.25 -2.88 23.42
CA GLY A 99 11.38 -1.84 22.40
C GLY A 99 11.34 -2.47 21.00
N GLY A 100 10.84 -1.72 20.01
CA GLY A 100 10.97 -2.13 18.61
C GLY A 100 12.44 -2.22 18.19
N ASN A 101 12.73 -3.08 17.20
CA ASN A 101 14.07 -3.21 16.63
C ASN A 101 14.25 -2.18 15.50
N SER A 102 15.44 -1.55 15.43
CA SER A 102 15.79 -0.63 14.35
C SER A 102 15.71 -1.29 12.98
N ALA A 103 16.07 -2.57 12.87
CA ALA A 103 16.00 -3.29 11.59
C ALA A 103 14.56 -3.38 11.04
N ASP A 104 13.57 -3.62 11.90
CA ASP A 104 12.17 -3.67 11.47
C ASP A 104 11.65 -2.27 11.09
N LEU A 105 12.11 -1.24 11.81
CA LEU A 105 11.79 0.15 11.50
C LEU A 105 12.39 0.58 10.15
N ASP A 106 13.66 0.26 9.88
CA ASP A 106 14.33 0.54 8.62
C ASP A 106 13.61 -0.14 7.44
N VAL A 107 13.21 -1.41 7.61
CA VAL A 107 12.42 -2.14 6.60
C VAL A 107 11.08 -1.46 6.37
N PHE A 108 10.39 -1.05 7.43
CA PHE A 108 9.12 -0.34 7.31
C PHE A 108 9.28 0.98 6.55
N GLU A 109 10.25 1.82 6.92
CA GLU A 109 10.47 3.12 6.28
C GLU A 109 10.85 2.98 4.79
N GLN A 110 11.73 2.03 4.48
CA GLN A 110 12.14 1.75 3.11
C GLN A 110 10.97 1.23 2.26
N THR A 111 10.19 0.28 2.78
CA THR A 111 9.08 -0.31 2.05
C THR A 111 7.90 0.65 1.91
N GLN A 112 7.62 1.48 2.91
CA GLN A 112 6.61 2.54 2.81
C GLN A 112 6.98 3.55 1.73
N SER A 113 8.22 4.03 1.73
CA SER A 113 8.71 4.99 0.73
C SER A 113 8.63 4.40 -0.68
N GLU A 114 9.02 3.14 -0.83
CA GLU A 114 8.94 2.44 -2.11
C GLU A 114 7.49 2.21 -2.56
N LEU A 115 6.57 1.86 -1.65
CA LEU A 115 5.16 1.72 -1.95
C LEU A 115 4.58 3.01 -2.54
N VAL A 116 4.84 4.15 -1.90
CA VAL A 116 4.36 5.46 -2.36
C VAL A 116 4.90 5.77 -3.76
N ASN A 117 6.18 5.52 -4.01
CA ASN A 117 6.79 5.73 -5.33
C ASN A 117 6.16 4.83 -6.40
N LEU A 118 5.96 3.55 -6.12
CA LEU A 118 5.33 2.61 -7.06
C LEU A 118 3.88 3.01 -7.38
N LEU A 119 3.11 3.47 -6.40
CA LEU A 119 1.75 3.97 -6.62
C LEU A 119 1.73 5.25 -7.48
N ALA A 120 2.67 6.18 -7.25
CA ALA A 120 2.80 7.40 -8.05
C ALA A 120 3.20 7.10 -9.51
N GLU A 121 4.11 6.16 -9.72
CA GLU A 121 4.48 5.70 -11.06
C GLU A 121 3.31 5.02 -11.78
N LEU A 122 2.55 4.18 -11.06
CA LEU A 122 1.36 3.51 -11.59
C LEU A 122 0.30 4.54 -12.00
N LYS A 123 0.06 5.56 -11.16
CA LYS A 123 -0.84 6.68 -11.46
C LYS A 123 -0.44 7.39 -12.76
N THR A 124 0.84 7.70 -12.91
CA THR A 124 1.40 8.32 -14.12
C THR A 124 1.15 7.46 -15.36
N ARG A 125 1.34 6.14 -15.26
CA ARG A 125 1.11 5.20 -16.37
C ARG A 125 -0.36 5.09 -16.76
N VAL A 126 -1.26 5.05 -15.77
CA VAL A 126 -2.72 5.02 -16.02
C VAL A 126 -3.16 6.27 -16.78
N LEU A 127 -2.70 7.45 -16.36
CA LEU A 127 -2.97 8.72 -17.05
C LEU A 127 -2.44 8.72 -18.48
N ALA A 128 -1.18 8.32 -18.67
CA ALA A 128 -0.57 8.25 -20.00
C ALA A 128 -1.30 7.27 -20.92
N ASN A 129 -1.81 6.15 -20.38
CA ASN A 129 -2.60 5.20 -21.15
C ASN A 129 -3.96 5.78 -21.56
N ALA A 130 -4.67 6.45 -20.64
CA ALA A 130 -5.98 7.05 -20.94
C ALA A 130 -5.87 8.15 -22.02
N ALA A 131 -4.87 9.02 -21.92
CA ALA A 131 -4.64 10.10 -22.90
C ALA A 131 -4.33 9.60 -24.32
N ARG A 132 -3.80 8.37 -24.47
CA ARG A 132 -3.57 7.75 -25.78
C ARG A 132 -4.84 7.21 -26.43
N HIS A 133 -5.88 6.93 -25.64
CA HIS A 133 -7.12 6.32 -26.12
C HIS A 133 -8.27 7.31 -26.28
N ASP A 134 -8.22 8.46 -25.60
CA ASP A 134 -9.13 9.60 -25.79
C ASP A 134 -8.36 10.74 -26.51
N PRO A 135 -8.34 10.80 -27.86
CA PRO A 135 -7.74 11.92 -28.56
C PRO A 135 -8.54 13.22 -28.27
N PRO A 136 -7.88 14.39 -28.20
CA PRO A 136 -8.59 15.65 -28.04
C PRO A 136 -9.51 15.87 -29.25
N THR A 137 -10.81 16.02 -28.98
CA THR A 137 -11.83 16.47 -29.94
C THR A 137 -11.67 17.94 -30.26
#